data_AF-A0A4V2YU55-F1
#
_entry.id   AF-A0A4V2YU55-F1
#
_cell.length_a   1.000
_cell.length_b   1.000
_cell.length_c   1.000
_cell.angle_alpha   90.00
_cell.angle_beta   90.00
_cell.angle_gamma   90.00
#
_symmetry.space_group_name_H-M   'P 1'
#
loop_
_entity.id
_entity.type
_entity.pdbx_description
1 polymer ?
#
loop_
_entity_poly.entity_id
_entity_poly.type
_entity_poly.pdbx_seq_one_letter_code
_entity_poly.pdbx_strand_id
1 'polypeptide(L)'
;MKASENIFGEAITIKRTDKIHSPQHNNKWDRYLDDYNNYLKEYKKHFKNSQNGDEISLSLYPYMKAKWEVLKERIAKASAEKRLTEKQIKRVTKINMKTV
;
A
#
# COMPACT_ATOMS: atom_id res chain seq x y z
N MET A 1 28.83 14.34 -56.45
CA MET A 1 29.64 14.88 -55.33
C MET A 1 28.67 15.17 -54.18
N LYS A 2 28.68 14.34 -53.12
CA LYS A 2 29.26 14.63 -51.78
C LYS A 2 28.66 15.92 -51.17
N ALA A 3 27.69 15.81 -50.25
CA ALA A 3 27.80 15.44 -48.83
C ALA A 3 28.18 16.64 -47.94
N SER A 4 27.32 16.97 -46.98
CA SER A 4 27.63 17.43 -45.60
C SER A 4 26.32 17.96 -44.96
N GLU A 5 25.66 17.19 -44.09
CA GLU A 5 25.84 17.19 -42.61
C GLU A 5 25.15 18.42 -41.97
N ASN A 6 23.92 18.30 -41.46
CA ASN A 6 23.55 17.90 -40.09
C ASN A 6 24.31 18.64 -38.97
N ILE A 7 23.72 19.71 -38.42
CA ILE A 7 23.98 20.16 -37.04
C ILE A 7 22.68 20.76 -36.46
N PHE A 8 21.68 19.92 -36.19
CA PHE A 8 20.85 20.16 -35.00
C PHE A 8 21.44 19.29 -33.90
N GLY A 9 22.35 19.93 -33.16
CA GLY A 9 23.11 19.34 -32.07
C GLY A 9 22.19 18.76 -31.00
N GLU A 10 22.49 17.50 -30.69
CA GLU A 10 22.37 16.90 -29.37
C GLU A 10 20.95 16.84 -28.77
N ALA A 11 20.14 15.95 -29.35
CA ALA A 11 19.20 15.19 -28.54
C ALA A 11 20.00 14.46 -27.45
N ILE A 12 19.96 15.00 -26.23
CA ILE A 12 20.46 14.32 -25.03
C ILE A 12 19.73 12.98 -24.96
N THR A 13 20.43 11.95 -25.41
CA THR A 13 20.00 10.57 -25.26
C THR A 13 20.18 10.24 -23.77
N ILE A 14 19.20 10.65 -22.96
CA ILE A 14 19.00 10.01 -21.67
C ILE A 14 18.60 8.59 -22.04
N LYS A 15 19.59 7.69 -22.05
CA LYS A 15 19.36 6.26 -21.91
C LYS A 15 18.64 6.09 -20.58
N ARG A 16 17.32 6.23 -20.59
CA ARG A 16 16.48 5.62 -19.58
C ARG A 16 16.81 4.16 -19.73
N THR A 17 17.63 3.66 -18.82
CA THR A 17 17.68 2.23 -18.56
C THR A 17 16.29 1.91 -18.07
N ASP A 18 15.40 1.63 -19.01
CA ASP A 18 14.18 0.91 -18.78
C ASP A 18 14.65 -0.43 -18.21
N LYS A 19 14.80 -0.47 -16.89
CA LYS A 19 14.72 -1.72 -16.16
C LYS A 19 13.31 -2.19 -16.42
N ILE A 20 13.16 -2.96 -17.50
CA ILE A 20 11.99 -3.77 -17.78
C ILE A 20 11.88 -4.72 -16.59
N HIS A 21 11.13 -4.30 -15.58
CA HIS A 21 10.63 -5.18 -14.54
C HIS A 21 9.18 -5.49 -14.92
N SER A 22 9.03 -6.49 -15.77
CA SER A 22 7.76 -7.13 -16.09
C SER A 22 7.78 -8.52 -15.45
N PRO A 23 6.72 -9.00 -14.76
CA PRO A 23 5.34 -8.54 -14.89
C PRO A 23 4.79 -7.82 -13.64
N GLN A 24 3.82 -6.93 -13.87
CA GLN A 24 2.83 -6.49 -12.89
C GLN A 24 2.38 -7.62 -11.95
N HIS A 25 2.81 -7.57 -10.69
CA HIS A 25 2.10 -8.18 -9.57
C HIS A 25 2.02 -7.25 -8.36
N ASN A 26 2.03 -5.93 -8.59
CA ASN A 26 1.58 -4.96 -7.59
C ASN A 26 0.04 -4.92 -7.62
N ASN A 27 -0.58 -6.04 -7.25
CA ASN A 27 -2.03 -6.14 -7.19
C ASN A 27 -2.50 -5.10 -6.15
N LYS A 28 -3.40 -4.18 -6.55
CA LYS A 28 -3.98 -3.15 -5.66
C LYS A 28 -4.41 -3.69 -4.29
N TRP A 29 -4.81 -4.96 -4.25
CA TRP A 29 -5.20 -5.66 -3.03
C TRP A 29 -4.02 -5.91 -2.09
N ASP A 30 -2.83 -6.23 -2.59
CA ASP A 30 -1.66 -6.40 -1.73
C ASP A 30 -1.29 -5.11 -1.00
N ARG A 31 -1.34 -3.97 -1.70
CA ARG A 31 -1.16 -2.65 -1.07
C ARG A 31 -2.24 -2.36 -0.03
N TYR A 32 -3.51 -2.64 -0.34
CA TYR A 32 -4.58 -2.48 0.65
C TYR A 32 -4.41 -3.38 1.87
N LEU A 33 -3.83 -4.58 1.72
CA LEU A 33 -3.52 -5.46 2.83
C LEU A 33 -2.34 -4.95 3.67
N ASP A 34 -1.34 -4.34 3.03
CA ASP A 34 -0.24 -3.67 3.73
C ASP A 34 -0.78 -2.50 4.56
N ASP A 35 -1.57 -1.62 3.95
CA ASP A 35 -2.23 -0.50 4.64
C ASP A 35 -3.13 -1.00 5.77
N TYR A 36 -3.93 -2.04 5.52
CA TYR A 36 -4.83 -2.63 6.52
C TYR A 36 -4.07 -3.12 7.75
N ASN A 37 -2.94 -3.82 7.56
CA ASN A 37 -2.09 -4.26 8.65
C ASN A 37 -1.39 -3.07 9.36
N ASN A 38 -0.96 -2.05 8.61
CA ASN A 38 -0.29 -0.88 9.17
C ASN A 38 -1.22 -0.05 10.04
N TYR A 39 -2.44 0.23 9.58
CA TYR A 39 -3.43 0.96 10.38
C TYR A 39 -3.81 0.20 11.65
N LEU A 40 -3.94 -1.14 11.60
CA LEU A 40 -4.16 -1.94 12.81
C LEU A 40 -2.99 -1.83 13.80
N LYS A 41 -1.74 -1.86 13.29
CA LYS A 41 -0.54 -1.73 14.11
C LYS A 41 -0.46 -0.35 14.79
N GLU A 42 -0.64 0.72 14.03
CA GLU A 42 -0.60 2.08 14.57
C GLU A 42 -1.80 2.36 15.49
N TYR A 43 -2.98 1.84 15.19
CA TYR A 43 -4.13 1.89 16.11
C TYR A 43 -3.77 1.27 17.46
N LYS A 44 -3.26 0.03 17.49
CA LYS A 44 -2.90 -0.64 18.75
C LYS A 44 -1.81 0.12 19.51
N LYS A 45 -0.81 0.63 18.81
CA LYS A 45 0.29 1.43 19.38
C LYS A 45 -0.24 2.71 20.03
N HIS A 46 -1.00 3.52 19.29
CA HIS A 46 -1.53 4.78 19.81
C HIS A 46 -2.61 4.57 20.86
N PHE A 47 -3.42 3.51 20.75
CA PHE A 47 -4.37 3.15 21.80
C PHE A 47 -3.64 2.86 23.12
N LYS A 48 -2.61 2.01 23.10
CA LYS A 48 -1.81 1.75 24.31
C LYS A 48 -1.15 3.00 24.86
N ASN A 49 -0.58 3.85 24.00
CA ASN A 49 0.06 5.08 24.45
C ASN A 49 -0.96 6.08 25.04
N SER A 50 -2.15 6.17 24.45
CA SER A 50 -3.22 7.03 24.97
C SER A 50 -3.70 6.61 26.37
N GLN A 51 -3.67 5.31 26.69
CA GLN A 51 -3.96 4.82 28.04
C GLN A 51 -2.93 5.30 29.08
N ASN A 52 -1.73 5.67 28.63
CA ASN A 52 -0.69 6.26 29.47
C ASN A 52 -0.72 7.80 29.49
N GLY A 53 -1.74 8.44 28.91
CA GLY A 53 -1.89 9.89 28.89
C GLY A 53 -1.16 10.63 27.75
N ASP A 54 -0.68 9.93 26.72
CA ASP A 54 -0.10 10.58 25.53
C ASP A 54 -1.19 11.29 24.71
N GLU A 55 -1.17 12.63 24.76
CA GLU A 55 -2.12 13.53 24.08
C GLU A 55 -2.11 13.41 22.55
N ILE A 56 -0.93 13.21 21.96
CA ILE A 56 -0.82 13.00 20.51
C ILE A 56 -1.52 11.70 20.16
N SER A 57 -1.23 10.64 20.92
CA SER A 57 -1.84 9.34 20.71
C SER A 57 -3.36 9.34 20.96
N LEU A 58 -3.86 10.12 21.93
CA LEU A 58 -5.30 10.33 22.17
C LEU A 58 -6.03 10.85 20.92
N SER A 59 -5.38 11.71 20.15
CA SER A 59 -5.93 12.24 18.89
C SER A 59 -5.78 11.28 17.70
N LEU A 60 -4.71 10.47 17.67
CA LEU A 60 -4.36 9.65 16.52
C LEU A 60 -5.05 8.28 16.52
N TYR A 61 -5.22 7.62 17.67
CA TYR A 61 -5.80 6.28 17.70
C TYR A 61 -7.21 6.22 17.08
N PRO A 62 -8.13 7.20 17.25
CA PRO A 62 -9.44 7.19 16.62
C PRO A 62 -9.33 7.27 15.09
N TYR A 63 -8.42 8.10 14.58
CA TYR A 63 -8.17 8.22 13.15
C TYR A 63 -7.64 6.91 12.54
N MET A 64 -6.67 6.27 13.19
CA MET A 64 -6.13 4.99 12.73
C MET A 64 -7.18 3.88 12.74
N LYS A 65 -8.03 3.85 13.77
CA LYS A 65 -9.17 2.93 13.86
C LYS A 65 -10.14 3.13 12.69
N ALA A 66 -10.55 4.37 12.42
CA ALA A 66 -11.48 4.67 11.32
C ALA A 66 -10.92 4.24 9.95
N LYS A 67 -9.62 4.50 9.69
CA LYS A 67 -8.97 4.06 8.44
C LYS A 67 -8.90 2.54 8.33
N TRP A 68 -8.60 1.86 9.42
CA TRP A 68 -8.59 0.40 9.48
C TRP A 68 -9.97 -0.20 9.21
N GLU A 69 -11.04 0.35 9.81
CA GLU A 69 -12.42 -0.10 9.61
C GLU A 69 -12.89 0.08 8.15
N VAL A 70 -12.58 1.21 7.53
CA VAL A 70 -12.89 1.44 6.10
C VAL A 70 -12.20 0.42 5.20
N LEU A 71 -10.94 0.07 5.49
CA LEU A 71 -10.23 -0.96 4.75
C LEU A 71 -10.79 -2.35 5.01
N LYS A 72 -11.19 -2.65 6.26
CA LYS A 72 -11.84 -3.91 6.63
C LYS A 72 -13.07 -4.17 5.76
N GLU A 73 -13.95 -3.17 5.64
CA GLU A 73 -15.16 -3.25 4.81
C GLU A 73 -14.83 -3.44 3.33
N ARG A 74 -13.87 -2.66 2.81
CA ARG A 74 -13.43 -2.76 1.41
C ARG A 74 -12.87 -4.14 1.08
N ILE A 75 -12.06 -4.70 1.96
CA ILE A 75 -11.48 -6.04 1.82
C ILE A 75 -12.56 -7.12 1.93
N ALA A 76 -13.51 -6.98 2.87
CA ALA A 76 -14.61 -7.92 3.03
C ALA A 76 -15.47 -7.98 1.74
N LYS A 77 -15.80 -6.83 1.17
CA LYS A 77 -16.52 -6.74 -0.11
C LYS A 77 -15.74 -7.40 -1.25
N ALA A 78 -14.44 -7.13 -1.34
CA ALA A 78 -13.57 -7.75 -2.35
C ALA A 78 -13.51 -9.28 -2.21
N SER A 79 -13.48 -9.79 -0.97
CA SER A 79 -13.51 -11.21 -0.69
C SER A 79 -14.83 -11.84 -1.13
N ALA A 80 -15.97 -11.21 -0.82
CA ALA A 80 -17.30 -11.68 -1.23
C ALA A 80 -17.46 -11.70 -2.75
N GLU A 81 -16.87 -10.72 -3.44
CA GLU A 81 -16.84 -10.62 -4.91
C GLU A 81 -15.77 -11.54 -5.57
N LYS A 82 -15.10 -12.41 -4.79
CA LYS A 82 -14.02 -13.31 -5.25
C LYS A 82 -12.87 -12.58 -5.96
N ARG A 83 -12.59 -11.34 -5.56
CA ARG A 83 -11.51 -10.49 -6.12
C ARG A 83 -10.16 -10.68 -5.45
N LEU A 84 -10.11 -11.46 -4.37
CA LEU A 84 -8.89 -11.78 -3.64
C LEU A 84 -8.39 -13.18 -4.00
N THR A 85 -7.08 -13.31 -4.11
CA THR A 85 -6.42 -14.62 -4.26
C THR A 85 -6.41 -15.37 -2.92
N GLU A 86 -6.19 -16.69 -2.96
CA GLU A 86 -6.06 -17.50 -1.74
C GLU A 86 -4.94 -17.00 -0.81
N LYS A 87 -3.81 -16.56 -1.38
CA LYS A 87 -2.70 -15.95 -0.63
C LYS A 87 -3.16 -14.68 0.11
N GLN A 88 -3.94 -13.83 -0.56
CA GLN A 88 -4.48 -12.61 0.02
C GLN A 88 -5.51 -12.90 1.12
N ILE A 89 -6.38 -13.90 0.93
CA ILE A 89 -7.32 -14.36 1.95
C ILE A 89 -6.57 -14.85 3.20
N LYS A 90 -5.52 -15.67 3.03
CA LYS A 90 -4.66 -16.10 4.16
C LYS A 90 -4.04 -14.92 4.89
N ARG A 91 -3.61 -13.86 4.18
CA ARG A 91 -3.10 -12.63 4.79
C ARG A 91 -4.19 -11.92 5.61
N VAL A 92 -5.41 -11.78 5.07
CA VAL A 92 -6.55 -11.18 5.79
C VAL A 92 -6.82 -11.93 7.09
N THR A 93 -6.91 -13.26 7.04
CA THR A 93 -7.13 -14.10 8.23
C THR A 93 -6.03 -13.87 9.28
N LYS A 94 -4.76 -13.85 8.85
CA LYS A 94 -3.62 -13.61 9.75
C LYS A 94 -3.67 -12.22 10.40
N ILE A 95 -4.10 -11.19 9.67
CA ILE A 95 -4.25 -9.83 10.21
C ILE A 95 -5.41 -9.79 11.21
N ASN A 96 -6.56 -10.38 10.87
CA ASN A 96 -7.74 -10.40 11.74
C ASN A 96 -7.50 -11.13 13.06
N MET A 97 -6.70 -12.20 13.06
CA MET A 97 -6.28 -12.91 14.28
C MET A 97 -5.49 -12.02 15.24
N LYS A 98 -4.82 -10.96 14.76
CA LYS A 98 -4.15 -9.99 15.65
C LYS A 98 -5.14 -9.05 16.32
N THR A 99 -6.41 -9.01 15.93
CA THR A 99 -7.41 -8.07 16.48
C THR A 99 -7.96 -8.55 17.81
N VAL A 100 -8.05 -9.88 17.96
CA VAL A 100 -8.35 -10.58 19.23
C VAL A 100 -7.16 -10.43 20.18
#